data_AF-A0A0L9V2D9-F1
#
_entry.id   AF-A0A0L9V2D9-F1
#
_cell.length_a   1.000
_cell.length_b   1.000
_cell.length_c   1.000
_cell.angle_alpha   90.00
_cell.angle_beta   90.00
_cell.angle_gamma   90.00
#
_symmetry.space_group_name_H-M   'P 1'
#
loop_
_entity.id
_entity.type
_entity.pdbx_description
1 polymer ?
#
loop_
_entity_poly.entity_id
_entity_poly.type
_entity_poly.pdbx_seq_one_letter_code
_entity_poly.pdbx_strand_id
1 'polypeptide(L)'
;MDDEDSDDSPLHAMLDDKLRVRYFKGYLASVAQAIKDGVDVRGYFAWSLLDNFEWAQGYTKRFGLVYVDYKNGLSRHPKSSAYWFSRFLKAGENKNGKEE
;
A
#
# COMPACT_ATOMS: atom_id res chain seq x y z
N MET A 1 4.12 -6.06 7.17
CA MET A 1 3.90 -5.47 5.83
C MET A 1 3.05 -6.44 5.04
N ASP A 2 3.36 -7.72 5.18
CA ASP A 2 2.50 -8.84 4.94
C ASP A 2 1.31 -8.85 5.90
N ASP A 3 0.12 -9.05 5.35
CA ASP A 3 -1.00 -9.61 6.11
C ASP A 3 -1.00 -11.11 5.84
N GLU A 4 -1.25 -11.90 6.89
CA GLU A 4 -1.41 -13.34 6.77
C GLU A 4 -2.88 -13.66 6.53
N ASP A 5 -3.14 -14.37 5.44
CA ASP A 5 -4.48 -14.81 5.12
C ASP A 5 -4.78 -16.09 5.89
N SER A 6 -5.54 -15.98 6.98
CA SER A 6 -6.18 -17.13 7.60
C SER A 6 -7.60 -17.24 7.07
N ASP A 7 -8.03 -18.48 6.77
CA ASP A 7 -9.34 -18.72 6.15
C ASP A 7 -10.53 -18.20 6.99
N ASP A 8 -10.30 -18.01 8.29
CA ASP A 8 -11.29 -17.52 9.26
C ASP A 8 -11.29 -15.99 9.42
N SER A 9 -10.39 -15.26 8.75
CA SER A 9 -10.31 -13.81 8.90
C SER A 9 -11.47 -13.10 8.19
N PRO A 10 -12.27 -12.28 8.90
CA PRO A 10 -13.35 -11.55 8.27
C PRO A 10 -12.79 -10.53 7.27
N LEU A 11 -13.42 -10.39 6.10
CA LEU A 11 -12.96 -9.49 5.03
C LEU A 11 -12.64 -8.08 5.54
N HIS A 12 -13.46 -7.52 6.42
CA HIS A 12 -13.22 -6.19 7.00
C HIS A 12 -11.85 -6.07 7.69
N ALA A 13 -11.40 -7.11 8.39
CA ALA A 13 -10.09 -7.11 9.04
C ALA A 13 -8.95 -7.09 8.01
N MET A 14 -9.12 -7.76 6.86
CA MET A 14 -8.14 -7.74 5.76
C MET A 14 -8.09 -6.40 5.02
N LEU A 15 -9.20 -5.65 5.03
CA LEU A 15 -9.26 -4.32 4.42
C LEU A 15 -8.69 -3.22 5.34
N ASP A 16 -8.73 -3.39 6.66
CA ASP A 16 -8.19 -2.43 7.63
C ASP A 16 -6.69 -2.62 7.92
N ASP A 17 -5.86 -2.55 6.88
CA ASP A 17 -4.42 -2.80 6.92
C ASP A 17 -3.57 -1.62 7.47
N LYS A 18 -3.92 -1.13 8.67
CA LYS A 18 -3.24 0.01 9.33
C LYS A 18 -1.73 -0.18 9.50
N LEU A 19 -1.27 -1.42 9.67
CA LEU A 19 0.15 -1.73 9.74
C LEU A 19 0.87 -1.41 8.42
N ARG A 20 0.25 -1.70 7.27
CA ARG A 20 0.77 -1.34 5.94
C ARG A 20 0.78 0.18 5.73
N VAL A 21 -0.24 0.89 6.21
CA VAL A 21 -0.24 2.37 6.23
C VAL A 21 0.95 2.91 7.02
N ARG A 22 1.20 2.37 8.23
CA ARG A 22 2.34 2.79 9.07
C ARG A 22 3.67 2.48 8.38
N TYR A 23 3.78 1.32 7.74
CA TYR A 23 4.96 0.93 6.97
C TYR A 23 5.28 1.94 5.86
N PHE A 24 4.31 2.25 4.98
CA PHE A 24 4.54 3.20 3.89
C PHE A 24 4.89 4.61 4.40
N LYS A 25 4.22 5.09 5.46
CA LYS A 25 4.57 6.38 6.08
C LYS A 25 6.04 6.44 6.51
N GLY A 26 6.53 5.40 7.18
CA GLY A 26 7.91 5.36 7.67
C GLY A 26 8.94 5.32 6.53
N TYR A 27 8.71 4.48 5.53
CA TYR A 27 9.62 4.37 4.38
C TYR A 27 9.63 5.63 3.51
N LEU A 28 8.46 6.20 3.22
CA LEU A 28 8.38 7.46 2.45
C LEU A 28 9.01 8.63 3.21
N ALA A 29 8.89 8.69 4.54
CA ALA A 29 9.60 9.68 5.34
C ALA A 29 11.13 9.51 5.24
N SER A 30 11.62 8.27 5.25
CA SER A 30 13.04 7.97 5.11
C SER A 30 13.57 8.30 3.70
N VAL A 31 12.79 7.99 2.66
CA VAL A 31 13.10 8.40 1.28
C VAL A 31 13.14 9.92 1.15
N ALA A 32 12.17 10.63 1.73
CA ALA A 32 12.16 12.08 1.73
C ALA A 32 13.36 12.67 2.47
N GLN A 33 13.83 12.02 3.56
CA GLN A 33 15.04 12.43 4.25
C GLN A 33 16.29 12.21 3.39
N ALA A 34 16.42 11.06 2.73
CA ALA A 34 17.55 10.79 1.84
C ALA A 34 17.64 11.80 0.68
N ILE A 35 16.49 12.22 0.12
CA ILE A 35 16.45 13.28 -0.90
C ILE A 35 16.96 14.61 -0.33
N LYS A 36 16.55 14.98 0.90
CA LYS A 36 17.06 16.20 1.57
C LYS A 36 18.56 16.14 1.84
N ASP A 37 19.09 14.95 2.08
CA ASP A 37 20.51 14.71 2.33
C ASP A 37 21.34 14.64 1.03
N GLY A 38 20.71 14.86 -0.14
CA GLY A 38 21.37 15.00 -1.43
C GLY A 38 21.39 13.74 -2.31
N VAL A 39 20.68 12.67 -1.93
CA VAL A 39 20.57 11.45 -2.74
C VAL A 39 19.58 11.65 -3.90
N ASP A 40 19.97 11.28 -5.12
CA ASP A 40 19.12 11.36 -6.33
C ASP A 40 18.10 10.20 -6.37
N VAL A 41 17.00 10.34 -5.62
CA VAL A 41 15.85 9.43 -5.67
C VAL A 41 14.73 10.05 -6.50
N ARG A 42 14.34 9.38 -7.59
CA ARG A 42 13.38 9.92 -8.58
C ARG A 42 11.97 9.33 -8.50
N GLY A 43 11.77 8.29 -7.70
CA GLY A 43 10.47 7.64 -7.60
C GLY A 43 10.43 6.54 -6.53
N TYR A 44 9.20 6.15 -6.19
CA TYR A 44 8.91 5.07 -5.25
C TYR A 44 7.76 4.24 -5.80
N PHE A 45 7.93 2.93 -5.86
CA PHE A 45 6.88 1.99 -6.26
C PHE A 45 6.45 1.16 -5.06
N ALA A 46 5.16 1.16 -4.76
CA ALA A 46 4.60 0.31 -3.73
C ALA A 46 4.53 -1.14 -4.23
N TRP A 47 5.21 -2.04 -3.52
CA TRP A 47 4.94 -3.47 -3.63
C TRP A 47 3.76 -3.81 -2.70
N SER A 48 2.60 -4.21 -3.21
CA SER A 48 2.21 -4.35 -4.62
C SER A 48 0.85 -3.70 -4.90
N LEU A 49 0.44 -3.62 -6.17
CA LEU A 49 -0.89 -3.09 -6.50
C LEU A 49 -2.00 -4.04 -6.04
N LEU A 50 -1.88 -5.32 -6.38
CA LEU A 50 -2.84 -6.36 -6.09
C LEU A 50 -2.20 -7.44 -5.21
N ASP A 51 -2.99 -8.02 -4.32
CA ASP A 51 -2.63 -9.33 -3.77
C ASP A 51 -2.41 -10.32 -4.92
N ASN A 52 -1.34 -11.11 -4.81
CA ASN A 52 -0.89 -12.00 -5.87
C ASN A 52 -0.28 -13.30 -5.29
N PHE A 53 0.35 -14.11 -6.15
CA PHE A 53 1.07 -15.31 -5.77
C PHE A 53 2.49 -14.96 -5.29
N GLU A 54 2.75 -15.07 -3.99
CA GLU A 54 4.00 -14.68 -3.35
C GLU A 54 5.01 -15.85 -3.27
N TRP A 55 5.38 -16.38 -4.43
CA TRP A 55 6.47 -17.36 -4.59
C TRP A 55 6.33 -18.58 -3.66
N ALA A 56 7.30 -18.82 -2.79
CA ALA A 56 7.31 -19.95 -1.85
C ALA A 56 6.16 -19.90 -0.84
N GLN A 57 5.53 -18.74 -0.63
CA GLN A 57 4.38 -18.59 0.27
C GLN A 57 3.05 -18.83 -0.45
N GLY A 58 3.05 -18.91 -1.78
CA GLY A 58 1.80 -19.01 -2.55
C GLY A 58 0.86 -17.84 -2.24
N TYR A 59 -0.42 -18.13 -1.98
CA TYR A 59 -1.44 -17.11 -1.72
C TYR A 59 -1.67 -16.79 -0.25
N THR A 60 -0.86 -17.31 0.67
CA THR A 60 -1.06 -17.13 2.13
C THR A 60 -0.56 -15.77 2.64
N LYS A 61 0.30 -15.09 1.87
CA LYS A 61 0.82 -13.75 2.17
C LYS A 61 0.25 -12.74 1.20
N ARG A 62 -0.16 -11.60 1.75
CA ARG A 62 -0.82 -10.52 1.00
C ARG A 62 -0.05 -9.22 1.14
N PHE A 63 0.38 -8.65 0.02
CA PHE A 63 1.16 -7.40 -0.05
C PHE A 63 0.43 -6.28 -0.80
N GLY A 64 -0.68 -6.58 -1.45
CA GLY A 64 -1.40 -5.65 -2.30
C GLY A 64 -2.01 -4.50 -1.53
N LEU A 65 -2.01 -3.32 -2.13
CA LEU A 65 -2.89 -2.20 -1.77
C LEU A 65 -4.36 -2.57 -1.98
N VAL A 66 -4.64 -3.50 -2.89
CA VAL A 66 -5.97 -4.01 -3.21
C VAL A 66 -6.04 -5.48 -2.85
N TYR A 67 -7.01 -5.82 -2.01
CA TYR A 67 -7.34 -7.20 -1.68
C TYR A 67 -7.99 -7.88 -2.90
N VAL A 68 -7.54 -9.10 -3.20
CA VAL A 68 -8.12 -9.95 -4.24
C VAL A 68 -8.74 -11.18 -3.58
N ASP A 69 -10.04 -11.35 -3.76
CA ASP A 69 -10.78 -12.51 -3.26
C ASP A 69 -10.62 -13.69 -4.23
N TYR A 70 -9.67 -14.57 -3.93
CA TYR A 70 -9.38 -15.75 -4.74
C TYR A 70 -10.53 -16.77 -4.78
N LYS A 71 -11.45 -16.72 -3.81
CA LYS A 71 -12.55 -17.67 -3.67
C LYS A 71 -13.85 -17.16 -4.28
N ASN A 72 -14.02 -15.83 -4.37
CA ASN A 72 -15.22 -15.20 -4.91
C ASN A 72 -14.93 -14.43 -6.20
N GLY A 73 -14.69 -15.19 -7.28
CA GLY A 73 -14.61 -14.64 -8.64
C GLY A 73 -13.52 -13.60 -8.86
N LEU A 74 -12.46 -13.60 -8.04
CA LEU A 74 -11.38 -12.61 -8.09
C LEU A 74 -11.87 -11.19 -7.83
N SER A 75 -12.89 -10.98 -6.99
CA SER A 75 -13.35 -9.62 -6.66
C SER A 75 -12.24 -8.77 -6.03
N ARG A 76 -12.22 -7.45 -6.31
CA ARG A 76 -11.16 -6.53 -5.87
C ARG A 76 -11.71 -5.52 -4.88
N HIS A 77 -11.02 -5.37 -3.75
CA HIS A 77 -11.42 -4.50 -2.65
C HIS A 77 -10.23 -3.62 -2.23
N PRO A 78 -10.27 -2.30 -2.47
CA PRO A 78 -9.20 -1.41 -2.02
C PRO A 78 -9.07 -1.43 -0.49
N LYS A 79 -7.86 -1.59 0.02
CA LYS A 79 -7.57 -1.58 1.47
C LYS A 79 -7.40 -0.15 1.99
N SER A 80 -7.37 0.02 3.31
CA SER A 80 -7.06 1.29 3.98
C SER A 80 -5.76 1.93 3.44
N SER A 81 -4.75 1.14 3.12
CA SER A 81 -3.50 1.57 2.50
C SER A 81 -3.69 2.14 1.10
N ALA A 82 -4.54 1.58 0.24
CA ALA A 82 -4.84 2.16 -1.07
C ALA A 82 -5.44 3.57 -0.93
N TYR A 83 -6.42 3.73 -0.05
CA TYR A 83 -7.04 5.04 0.20
C TYR A 83 -6.05 6.04 0.82
N TRP A 84 -5.17 5.57 1.70
CA TRP A 84 -4.12 6.41 2.26
C TRP A 84 -3.12 6.85 1.17
N PHE A 85 -2.62 5.92 0.35
CA PHE A 85 -1.63 6.19 -0.69
C PHE A 85 -2.19 7.15 -1.75
N SER A 86 -3.45 6.95 -2.16
CA SER A 86 -4.16 7.85 -3.08
C SER A 86 -4.25 9.28 -2.54
N ARG A 87 -4.61 9.44 -1.25
CA ARG A 87 -4.66 10.76 -0.60
C ARG A 87 -3.27 11.40 -0.48
N PHE A 88 -2.26 10.60 -0.15
CA PHE A 88 -0.88 11.07 -0.04
C PHE A 88 -0.37 11.65 -1.36
N LEU A 89 -0.61 10.95 -2.48
CA LEU A 89 -0.19 11.42 -3.81
C LEU A 89 -0.93 12.70 -4.22
N LYS A 90 -2.26 12.77 -4.01
CA LYS A 90 -3.07 13.95 -4.33
C LYS A 90 -2.75 15.18 -3.47
N ALA A 91 -2.30 14.97 -2.23
CA ALA A 91 -1.94 16.08 -1.35
C ALA A 91 -0.74 16.90 -1.87
N GLY A 92 0.12 16.31 -2.71
CA GLY A 92 1.19 17.01 -3.41
C GLY A 92 0.66 17.95 -4.51
N GLU A 93 -0.40 17.56 -5.20
CA GLU A 93 -0.99 18.34 -6.31
C GLU A 93 -1.62 19.65 -5.80
N ASN A 94 -2.28 19.61 -4.64
CA ASN A 94 -2.94 20.78 -4.05
C ASN A 94 -1.99 21.88 -3.56
N LYS A 95 -0.69 21.60 -3.43
CA LYS A 95 0.31 22.60 -3.02
C LYS A 95 0.88 23.40 -4.19
N ASN A 96 0.74 22.90 -5.41
CA ASN A 96 1.22 23.59 -6.61
C ASN A 96 0.14 24.47 -7.29
N GLY A 97 -1.06 24.55 -6.72
CA GLY A 97 -2.19 25.33 -7.24
C GLY A 97 -2.58 26.55 -6.40
N LYS A 98 -1.72 26.99 -5.48
CA LYS A 98 -1.91 28.21 -4.66
C LYS A 98 -0.64 29.05 -4.63
N GLU A 99 -0.22 29.48 -5.80
CA GLU A 99 0.64 30.65 -6.00
C GLU A 99 -0.08 31.57 -6.99
N GLU A 100 -1.12 32.27 -6.50
CA GLU A 100 -1.66 33.51 -7.07
C GLU A 100 -2.00 34.46 -5.91
#